data_AF-A0A9D8R8R3-F1
#
_entry.id   AF-A0A9D8R8R3-F1
#
_cell.length_a   1.000
_cell.length_b   1.000
_cell.length_c   1.000
_cell.angle_alpha   90.00
_cell.angle_beta   90.00
_cell.angle_gamma   90.00
#
_symmetry.space_group_name_H-M   'P 1'
#
loop_
_entity.id
_entity.type
_entity.pdbx_description
1 polymer ?
#
loop_
_entity_poly.entity_id
_entity_poly.type
_entity_poly.pdbx_seq_one_letter_code
_entity_poly.pdbx_strand_id
1 'polypeptide(L)'
;MIKQLSDSVRYIGCDDLDLDLFEGQYDLPEGMAYNSYLILDDKVAVMDAVDASKCDEWLCKLEDALEGRLPDYIVVHHAEPDHSGSLINALERYPAAKLVLTAQGLKMIRQFFGDADFEGRAMIVSNGDSLDLGSHKLTFFTAPMVHWPEVMVSYDEYD
;
A
#
# COMPACT_ATOMS: atom_id res chain seq x y z
N MET A 1 16.16 6.24 11.47
CA MET A 1 15.17 5.48 10.68
C MET A 1 15.87 4.94 9.44
N ILE A 2 15.76 3.64 9.16
CA ILE A 2 16.33 3.02 7.96
C ILE A 2 15.52 3.51 6.76
N LYS A 3 16.09 4.36 5.92
CA LYS A 3 15.41 4.89 4.71
C LYS A 3 15.34 3.87 3.56
N GLN A 4 16.18 2.84 3.63
CA GLN A 4 16.46 1.94 2.52
C GLN A 4 16.71 0.54 3.05
N LEU A 5 15.87 -0.43 2.65
CA LEU A 5 15.97 -1.83 3.05
C LEU A 5 16.92 -2.61 2.14
N SER A 6 16.86 -2.33 0.84
CA SER A 6 17.78 -2.82 -0.19
C SER A 6 18.05 -1.71 -1.21
N ASP A 7 18.88 -1.97 -2.22
CA ASP A 7 19.20 -0.96 -3.24
C ASP A 7 17.95 -0.45 -4.00
N SER A 8 16.92 -1.27 -4.10
CA SER A 8 15.67 -1.03 -4.81
C SER A 8 14.43 -0.88 -3.91
N VAL A 9 14.49 -1.31 -2.64
CA VAL A 9 13.34 -1.21 -1.71
C VAL A 9 13.56 -0.13 -0.65
N ARG A 10 12.65 0.85 -0.61
CA ARG A 10 12.68 2.00 0.31
C ARG A 10 11.51 1.95 1.29
N TYR A 11 11.78 2.28 2.54
CA TYR A 11 10.72 2.47 3.54
C TYR A 11 10.16 3.89 3.42
N ILE A 12 8.84 4.00 3.25
CA ILE A 12 8.11 5.27 3.14
C ILE A 12 6.97 5.38 4.14
N GLY A 13 6.85 4.43 5.09
CA GLY A 13 5.85 4.44 6.16
C GLY A 13 6.02 5.58 7.17
N CYS A 14 5.10 5.65 8.14
CA CYS A 14 5.05 6.71 9.16
C CYS A 14 4.88 6.12 10.55
N ASP A 15 5.54 6.75 11.53
CA ASP A 15 5.36 6.44 12.95
C ASP A 15 4.23 7.33 13.50
N ASP A 16 3.33 6.75 14.28
CA ASP A 16 2.32 7.46 15.05
C ASP A 16 2.52 7.25 16.55
N LEU A 17 3.40 8.09 17.10
CA LEU A 17 3.76 8.07 18.51
C LEU A 17 2.74 8.81 19.39
N ASP A 18 1.84 9.58 18.78
CA ASP A 18 0.81 10.36 19.47
C ASP A 18 -0.53 9.59 19.57
N LEU A 19 -0.64 8.42 18.92
CA LEU A 19 -1.84 7.59 18.99
C LEU A 19 -1.85 6.77 20.28
N ASP A 20 -2.80 7.06 21.16
CA ASP A 20 -2.91 6.38 22.46
C ASP A 20 -3.70 5.05 22.40
N LEU A 21 -4.59 4.89 21.41
CA LEU A 21 -5.49 3.73 21.30
C LEU A 21 -5.58 3.21 19.85
N PHE A 22 -5.27 1.93 19.65
CA PHE A 22 -5.60 1.22 18.42
C PHE A 22 -7.06 0.79 18.40
N GLU A 23 -7.75 1.01 17.29
CA GLU A 23 -9.19 0.75 17.10
C GLU A 23 -10.08 1.37 18.20
N GLY A 24 -9.59 2.41 18.88
CA GLY A 24 -10.27 3.01 20.03
C GLY A 24 -10.40 2.10 21.27
N GLN A 25 -9.65 0.99 21.32
CA GLN A 25 -9.79 -0.02 22.36
C GLN A 25 -8.47 -0.46 23.00
N TYR A 26 -7.37 -0.57 22.25
CA TYR A 26 -6.13 -1.17 22.75
C TYR A 26 -5.07 -0.11 23.02
N ASP A 27 -4.55 -0.06 24.25
CA ASP A 27 -3.52 0.90 24.65
C ASP A 27 -2.23 0.73 23.82
N LEU A 28 -1.69 1.86 23.34
CA LEU A 28 -0.44 1.95 22.58
C LEU A 28 0.60 2.77 23.36
N PRO A 29 1.23 2.21 24.41
CA PRO A 29 2.18 2.96 25.24
C PRO A 29 3.41 3.48 24.48
N GLU A 30 3.74 2.85 23.34
CA GLU A 30 4.87 3.21 22.48
C GLU A 30 4.40 3.72 21.10
N GLY A 31 3.11 4.00 20.95
CA GLY A 31 2.49 4.33 19.67
C GLY A 31 2.46 3.14 18.69
N MET A 32 2.40 3.47 17.40
CA MET A 32 2.40 2.48 16.31
C MET A 32 3.12 2.99 15.06
N ALA A 33 3.20 2.14 14.03
CA ALA A 33 3.72 2.52 12.73
C ALA A 33 2.83 1.97 11.61
N TYR A 34 2.58 2.80 10.60
CA TYR A 34 1.95 2.42 9.35
C TYR A 34 3.04 2.15 8.31
N ASN A 35 3.32 0.88 8.07
CA ASN A 35 4.41 0.47 7.19
C ASN A 35 3.96 0.49 5.73
N SER A 36 4.71 1.24 4.92
CA SER A 36 4.53 1.31 3.47
C SER A 36 5.90 1.33 2.81
N TYR A 37 5.99 0.72 1.64
CA TYR A 37 7.27 0.52 0.95
C TYR A 37 7.19 0.96 -0.52
N LEU A 38 8.31 1.39 -1.07
CA LEU A 38 8.47 1.71 -2.48
C LEU A 38 9.48 0.75 -3.09
N ILE A 39 9.08 0.02 -4.13
CA ILE A 39 9.95 -0.82 -4.93
C ILE A 39 10.29 -0.06 -6.22
N LEU A 40 11.58 0.20 -6.41
CA LEU A 40 12.15 0.88 -7.56
C LEU A 40 12.81 -0.13 -8.50
N ASP A 41 12.16 -0.39 -9.62
CA ASP A 41 12.67 -1.27 -10.67
C ASP A 41 12.32 -0.69 -12.05
N ASP A 42 12.33 -1.45 -13.15
CA ASP A 42 11.82 -0.98 -14.45
C ASP A 42 10.39 -0.42 -14.31
N LYS A 43 9.57 -1.05 -13.47
CA LYS A 43 8.28 -0.58 -12.98
C LYS A 43 8.34 -0.23 -11.50
N VAL A 44 7.62 0.82 -11.12
CA VAL A 44 7.60 1.30 -9.75
C VAL A 44 6.31 0.87 -9.06
N ALA A 45 6.44 0.23 -7.89
CA ALA A 45 5.31 -0.21 -7.09
C ALA A 45 5.35 0.40 -5.69
N VAL A 46 4.22 0.96 -5.25
CA VAL A 46 3.97 1.37 -3.88
C VAL A 46 3.22 0.24 -3.17
N MET A 47 3.70 -0.18 -2.01
CA MET A 47 3.16 -1.28 -1.22
C MET A 47 2.41 -0.72 -0.02
N ASP A 48 1.09 -0.82 -0.06
CA ASP A 48 0.12 -0.22 0.86
C ASP A 48 0.25 1.31 1.01
N ALA A 49 -0.80 1.93 1.54
CA ALA A 49 -0.77 3.32 1.95
C ALA A 49 -0.63 3.39 3.48
N VAL A 50 -1.14 4.46 4.08
CA VAL A 50 -1.15 4.66 5.53
C VAL A 50 -2.49 5.24 5.96
N ASP A 51 -2.73 5.27 7.27
CA ASP A 51 -3.84 6.00 7.88
C ASP A 51 -3.93 7.44 7.37
N ALA A 52 -5.16 7.94 7.24
CA ALA A 52 -5.43 9.28 6.72
C ALA A 52 -4.76 10.40 7.55
N SER A 53 -4.54 10.19 8.86
CA SER A 53 -3.84 11.14 9.73
C SER A 53 -2.37 11.35 9.35
N LYS A 54 -1.75 10.38 8.66
CA LYS A 54 -0.35 10.45 8.20
C LYS A 54 -0.22 10.71 6.69
N CYS A 55 -1.31 11.04 6.01
CA CYS A 55 -1.36 11.19 4.55
C CYS A 55 -0.30 12.16 4.02
N ASP A 56 -0.23 13.38 4.56
CA ASP A 56 0.69 14.42 4.09
C ASP A 56 2.16 14.01 4.29
N GLU A 57 2.49 13.45 5.46
CA GLU A 57 3.84 12.98 5.75
C GLU A 57 4.26 11.85 4.81
N TRP A 58 3.37 10.87 4.60
CA TRP A 58 3.61 9.74 3.71
C TRP A 58 3.74 10.17 2.26
N LEU A 59 2.91 11.10 1.77
CA LEU A 59 3.03 11.64 0.40
C LEU A 59 4.34 12.39 0.20
N CYS A 60 4.82 13.16 1.19
CA CYS A 60 6.14 13.79 1.13
C CYS A 60 7.26 12.76 1.05
N LYS A 61 7.22 11.71 1.89
CA LYS A 61 8.20 10.61 1.85
C LYS A 61 8.18 9.86 0.52
N LEU A 62 6.99 9.61 -0.03
CA LEU A 62 6.82 8.96 -1.33
C LEU A 62 7.41 9.80 -2.46
N GLU A 63 7.11 11.11 -2.53
CA GLU A 63 7.66 12.01 -3.55
C GLU A 63 9.20 12.08 -3.47
N ASP A 64 9.75 12.23 -2.27
CA ASP A 64 11.21 12.23 -2.05
C ASP A 64 11.83 10.90 -2.50
N ALA A 65 11.20 9.77 -2.16
CA ALA A 65 11.69 8.44 -2.50
C ALA A 65 11.54 8.10 -4.00
N LEU A 66 10.64 8.75 -4.72
CA LEU A 66 10.45 8.56 -6.16
C LEU A 66 11.55 9.24 -7.00
N GLU A 67 12.21 10.28 -6.47
CA GLU A 67 13.27 11.02 -7.18
C GLU A 67 12.86 11.46 -8.60
N GLY A 68 11.59 11.86 -8.76
CA GLY A 68 11.01 12.29 -10.04
C GLY A 68 10.52 11.15 -10.95
N ARG A 69 10.62 9.89 -10.54
CA ARG A 69 9.89 8.77 -11.16
C ARG A 69 8.41 8.83 -10.80
N LEU A 70 7.59 8.09 -11.53
CA LEU A 70 6.16 7.96 -11.26
C LEU A 70 5.84 6.49 -10.94
N PRO A 71 4.94 6.21 -9.98
CA PRO A 71 4.51 4.85 -9.70
C PRO A 71 3.68 4.30 -10.86
N ASP A 72 3.98 3.07 -11.29
CA ASP A 72 3.15 2.30 -12.20
C ASP A 72 2.01 1.61 -11.44
N TYR A 73 2.27 1.21 -10.19
CA TYR A 73 1.36 0.41 -9.37
C TYR A 73 1.26 0.94 -7.94
N ILE A 74 0.05 0.85 -7.38
CA ILE A 74 -0.21 0.95 -5.94
C ILE A 74 -0.88 -0.37 -5.55
N VAL A 75 -0.21 -1.17 -4.74
CA VAL A 75 -0.67 -2.47 -4.26
C VAL A 75 -1.36 -2.28 -2.92
N VAL A 76 -2.56 -2.84 -2.77
CA VAL A 76 -3.33 -2.85 -1.52
C VAL A 76 -3.52 -4.29 -1.06
N HIS A 77 -2.78 -4.68 -0.03
CA HIS A 77 -2.82 -6.00 0.59
C HIS A 77 -4.02 -6.16 1.52
N HIS A 78 -4.37 -5.07 2.22
CA HIS A 78 -5.41 -5.03 3.25
C HIS A 78 -6.19 -3.71 3.12
N ALA A 79 -7.53 -3.78 3.17
CA ALA A 79 -8.39 -2.62 2.89
C ALA A 79 -8.70 -1.77 4.13
N GLU A 80 -8.32 -2.21 5.32
CA GLU A 80 -8.57 -1.45 6.55
C GLU A 80 -7.94 -0.04 6.48
N PRO A 81 -8.61 1.00 7.02
CA PRO A 81 -8.19 2.38 6.81
C PRO A 81 -6.80 2.76 7.35
N ASP A 82 -6.24 2.02 8.31
CA ASP A 82 -4.86 2.19 8.77
C ASP A 82 -3.82 1.80 7.71
N HIS A 83 -4.20 0.99 6.72
CA HIS A 83 -3.40 0.62 5.55
C HIS A 83 -3.82 1.33 4.26
N SER A 84 -5.09 1.74 4.17
CA SER A 84 -5.69 2.22 2.91
C SER A 84 -6.19 3.66 2.98
N GLY A 85 -6.17 4.31 4.15
CA GLY A 85 -6.80 5.61 4.41
C GLY A 85 -6.33 6.72 3.49
N SER A 86 -5.06 6.65 3.04
CA SER A 86 -4.44 7.61 2.11
C SER A 86 -4.49 7.19 0.63
N LEU A 87 -5.19 6.09 0.30
CA LEU A 87 -5.21 5.51 -1.05
C LEU A 87 -5.76 6.49 -2.10
N ILE A 88 -6.86 7.18 -1.81
CA ILE A 88 -7.50 8.08 -2.79
C ILE A 88 -6.59 9.25 -3.11
N ASN A 89 -5.97 9.85 -2.09
CA ASN A 89 -5.00 10.92 -2.26
C ASN A 89 -3.83 10.48 -3.16
N ALA A 90 -3.33 9.26 -2.98
CA ALA A 90 -2.29 8.68 -3.83
C ALA A 90 -2.76 8.51 -5.28
N LEU A 91 -3.96 7.96 -5.49
CA LEU A 91 -4.52 7.73 -6.83
C LEU A 91 -4.85 9.02 -7.57
N GLU A 92 -5.22 10.09 -6.87
CA GLU A 92 -5.41 11.44 -7.42
C GLU A 92 -4.07 12.08 -7.78
N ARG A 93 -3.06 11.94 -6.91
CA ARG A 93 -1.70 12.46 -7.14
C ARG A 93 -1.02 11.76 -8.31
N TYR A 94 -1.23 10.45 -8.46
CA TYR A 94 -0.63 9.62 -9.49
C TYR A 94 -1.73 8.97 -10.37
N PRO A 95 -2.36 9.73 -11.27
CA PRO A 95 -3.53 9.27 -12.02
C PRO A 95 -3.22 8.14 -13.02
N ALA A 96 -1.96 7.96 -13.41
CA ALA A 96 -1.52 6.89 -14.30
C ALA A 96 -1.29 5.55 -13.58
N ALA A 97 -1.16 5.56 -12.25
CA ALA A 97 -0.90 4.34 -11.47
C ALA A 97 -2.12 3.41 -11.49
N LYS A 98 -1.87 2.11 -11.63
CA LYS A 98 -2.87 1.05 -11.50
C LYS A 98 -3.00 0.61 -10.05
N LEU A 99 -4.22 0.36 -9.61
CA LEU A 99 -4.53 -0.16 -8.29
C LEU A 99 -4.52 -1.69 -8.34
N VAL A 100 -3.60 -2.35 -7.63
CA VAL A 100 -3.45 -3.81 -7.62
C VAL A 100 -4.01 -4.37 -6.31
N LEU A 101 -5.03 -5.21 -6.39
CA LEU A 101 -5.75 -5.75 -5.23
C LEU A 101 -6.61 -6.95 -5.59
N THR A 102 -7.12 -7.66 -4.59
CA THR A 102 -8.05 -8.77 -4.82
C THR A 102 -9.44 -8.28 -5.24
N ALA A 103 -10.24 -9.16 -5.86
CA ALA A 103 -11.63 -8.84 -6.18
C ALA A 103 -12.47 -8.50 -4.94
N GLN A 104 -12.14 -9.12 -3.79
CA GLN A 104 -12.78 -8.81 -2.51
C GLN A 104 -12.29 -7.47 -1.96
N GLY A 105 -11.00 -7.14 -2.13
CA GLY A 105 -10.42 -5.87 -1.72
C GLY A 105 -11.07 -4.70 -2.46
N LEU A 106 -11.27 -4.83 -3.78
CA LEU A 106 -11.96 -3.79 -4.55
C LEU A 106 -13.40 -3.56 -4.05
N LYS A 107 -14.12 -4.62 -3.66
CA LYS A 107 -15.47 -4.46 -3.10
C LYS A 107 -15.45 -3.69 -1.78
N MET A 108 -14.46 -3.94 -0.92
CA MET A 108 -14.35 -3.31 0.40
C MET A 108 -13.84 -1.87 0.30
N ILE A 109 -12.83 -1.60 -0.53
CA ILE A 109 -12.35 -0.26 -0.84
C ILE A 109 -13.49 0.64 -1.35
N ARG A 110 -14.38 0.13 -2.21
CA ARG A 110 -15.57 0.88 -2.65
C ARG A 110 -16.55 1.22 -1.52
N GLN A 111 -16.56 0.46 -0.42
CA GLN A 111 -17.41 0.77 0.73
C GLN A 111 -16.83 1.92 1.57
N PHE A 112 -15.50 2.01 1.68
CA PHE A 112 -14.83 3.10 2.40
C PHE A 112 -14.79 4.40 1.59
N PHE A 113 -14.57 4.31 0.28
CA PHE A 113 -14.26 5.46 -0.57
C PHE A 113 -15.35 5.80 -1.60
N GLY A 114 -16.53 5.17 -1.50
CA GLY A 114 -17.75 5.55 -2.22
C GLY A 114 -17.58 5.69 -3.73
N ASP A 115 -17.78 6.92 -4.22
CA ASP A 115 -17.82 7.31 -5.65
C ASP A 115 -16.44 7.38 -6.33
N ALA A 116 -15.36 6.98 -5.64
CA ALA A 116 -14.05 6.91 -6.25
C ALA A 116 -14.06 6.00 -7.49
N ASP A 117 -13.61 6.53 -8.62
CA ASP A 117 -13.60 5.79 -9.88
C ASP A 117 -12.34 4.91 -9.99
N PHE A 118 -12.56 3.61 -9.90
CA PHE A 118 -11.53 2.59 -10.09
C PHE A 118 -11.62 1.91 -11.46
N GLU A 119 -12.57 2.30 -12.31
CA GLU A 119 -12.78 1.70 -13.63
C GLU A 119 -11.57 1.95 -14.54
N GLY A 120 -11.11 0.89 -15.21
CA GLY A 120 -9.89 0.93 -16.03
C GLY A 120 -8.57 1.04 -15.23
N ARG A 121 -8.62 1.29 -13.91
CA ARG A 121 -7.45 1.42 -13.05
C ARG A 121 -7.19 0.21 -12.17
N ALA A 122 -8.23 -0.51 -11.77
CA ALA A 122 -8.10 -1.70 -10.94
C ALA A 122 -7.55 -2.89 -11.75
N MET A 123 -6.43 -3.43 -11.28
CA MET A 123 -5.83 -4.69 -11.71
C MET A 123 -6.15 -5.73 -10.63
N ILE A 124 -7.12 -6.61 -10.94
CA ILE A 124 -7.52 -7.67 -10.03
C ILE A 124 -6.50 -8.81 -10.08
N VAL A 125 -5.97 -9.18 -8.92
CA VAL A 125 -5.09 -10.33 -8.74
C VAL A 125 -5.78 -11.42 -7.93
N SER A 126 -5.44 -12.66 -8.25
CA SER A 126 -5.89 -13.88 -7.59
C SER A 126 -4.72 -14.62 -6.96
N ASN A 127 -5.02 -15.65 -6.16
CA ASN A 127 -4.00 -16.47 -5.53
C ASN A 127 -3.07 -17.13 -6.55
N GLY A 128 -1.77 -16.87 -6.44
CA GLY A 128 -0.72 -17.36 -7.31
C GLY A 128 -0.45 -16.48 -8.54
N ASP A 129 -1.21 -15.40 -8.73
CA ASP A 129 -0.91 -14.43 -9.79
C ASP A 129 0.40 -13.69 -9.46
N SER A 130 1.05 -13.16 -10.49
CA SER A 130 2.27 -12.38 -10.32
C SER A 130 2.26 -11.07 -11.08
N LEU A 131 3.03 -10.11 -10.58
CA LEU A 131 3.30 -8.81 -11.17
C LEU A 131 4.81 -8.67 -11.35
N ASP A 132 5.22 -8.60 -12.61
CA ASP A 132 6.60 -8.38 -13.01
C ASP A 132 6.90 -6.88 -13.02
N LEU A 133 7.92 -6.48 -12.25
CA LEU A 133 8.40 -5.10 -12.18
C LEU A 133 9.74 -4.89 -12.91
N GLY A 134 10.35 -5.93 -13.46
CA GLY A 134 11.71 -5.93 -14.00
C GLY A 134 12.54 -7.07 -13.39
N SER A 135 13.42 -6.73 -12.46
CA SER A 135 14.16 -7.70 -11.63
C SER A 135 13.29 -8.31 -10.53
N HIS A 136 12.46 -7.49 -9.91
CA HIS A 136 11.48 -7.85 -8.89
C HIS A 136 10.25 -8.46 -9.54
N LYS A 137 9.77 -9.56 -8.96
CA LYS A 137 8.55 -10.23 -9.39
C LYS A 137 7.73 -10.59 -8.17
N LEU A 138 6.63 -9.87 -7.99
CA LEU A 138 5.73 -10.03 -6.87
C LEU A 138 4.73 -11.15 -7.18
N THR A 139 4.74 -12.22 -6.39
CA THR A 139 3.70 -13.26 -6.43
C THR A 139 2.72 -13.05 -5.29
N PHE A 140 1.43 -12.98 -5.60
CA PHE A 140 0.37 -12.71 -4.63
C PHE A 140 -0.27 -14.00 -4.12
N PHE A 141 -0.52 -14.07 -2.81
CA PHE A 141 -1.22 -15.17 -2.17
C PHE A 141 -2.37 -14.63 -1.34
N THR A 142 -3.58 -15.17 -1.53
CA THR A 142 -4.74 -14.75 -0.73
C THR A 142 -4.67 -15.38 0.65
N ALA A 143 -4.89 -14.59 1.69
CA ALA A 143 -4.95 -15.03 3.08
C ALA A 143 -6.28 -14.58 3.73
N PRO A 144 -7.43 -15.06 3.23
CA PRO A 144 -8.73 -14.60 3.70
C PRO A 144 -8.92 -14.91 5.18
N MET A 145 -9.50 -13.96 5.91
CA MET A 145 -9.70 -13.99 7.36
C MET A 145 -8.40 -13.97 8.18
N VAL A 146 -7.30 -13.49 7.58
CA VAL A 146 -6.04 -13.19 8.29
C VAL A 146 -5.72 -11.69 8.14
N HIS A 147 -6.48 -10.78 8.75
CA HIS A 147 -7.65 -11.01 9.60
C HIS A 147 -8.98 -10.61 8.92
N TRP A 148 -8.95 -9.96 7.76
CA TRP A 148 -10.15 -9.59 7.00
C TRP A 148 -10.34 -10.45 5.73
N PRO A 149 -11.55 -10.48 5.13
CA PRO A 149 -11.88 -11.39 4.03
C PRO A 149 -11.08 -11.19 2.72
N GLU A 150 -10.55 -9.99 2.50
CA GLU A 150 -9.86 -9.56 1.29
C GLU A 150 -8.35 -9.78 1.30
N VAL A 151 -7.78 -10.02 2.49
CA VAL A 151 -6.34 -9.92 2.71
C VAL A 151 -5.58 -10.78 1.71
N MET A 152 -4.51 -10.21 1.17
CA MET A 152 -3.48 -10.91 0.43
C MET A 152 -2.10 -10.54 0.95
N VAL A 153 -1.12 -11.39 0.66
CA VAL A 153 0.29 -11.09 0.87
C VAL A 153 1.02 -11.16 -0.48
N SER A 154 2.15 -10.48 -0.59
CA SER A 154 3.06 -10.60 -1.72
C SER A 154 4.39 -11.19 -1.30
N TYR A 155 4.96 -12.03 -2.16
CA TYR A 155 6.33 -12.53 -2.05
C TYR A 155 7.12 -12.00 -3.23
N ASP A 156 8.27 -11.40 -2.95
CA ASP A 156 9.21 -10.95 -3.96
C ASP A 156 10.25 -12.04 -4.22
N GLU A 157 10.43 -12.42 -5.49
CA GLU A 157 11.39 -13.47 -5.86
C GLU A 157 12.85 -12.98 -5.88
N TYR A 158 13.10 -11.67 -5.88
CA TYR A 158 14.43 -11.10 -6.07
C TYR A 158 15.27 -10.94 -4.77
N ASP A 159 14.66 -10.44 -3.70
CA ASP A 159 15.30 -10.10 -2.41
C ASP A 159 14.98 -11.11 -1.28
#